data_AF-A0A9D6XGL4-F1
#
_entry.id   AF-A0A9D6XGL4-F1
#
_cell.length_a   1.000
_cell.length_b   1.000
_cell.length_c   1.000
_cell.angle_alpha   90.00
_cell.angle_beta   90.00
_cell.angle_gamma   90.00
#
_symmetry.space_group_name_H-M   'P 1'
#
loop_
_entity.id
_entity.type
_entity.pdbx_description
1 polymer ?
#
loop_
_entity_poly.entity_id
_entity_poly.type
_entity_poly.pdbx_seq_one_letter_code
_entity_poly.pdbx_strand_id
1 'polypeptide(L)'
;MAKIQSWEVSDSFWAVVESLVPPAKRDQSRVYKRKQGGGRKPIPARKIFEAIVFVLRTGCQWQALPKERFGSPSAIHTHYMRWMKAGFFVALWRAGLAEYDEMEGISWSWQSIDGAMVKAPLAREAVGRNPTDRGKKRGTKRHIMVDGRGVPLSIVVTGANRHDVSQLELVMDEIIIERPDDVEQHLCADKGYTGEPAQAAIRAKGYIPHVKQRGEEIREKKTIPGYKARRWVVEVSHSWFNRFRKLLVRYEKLTDSYLALCHLAAAIIASRKAGLIYE
;
A
#
# COMPACT_ATOMS: atom_id res chain seq x y z
N MET A 1 14.84 -13.01 -23.80
CA MET A 1 13.48 -12.48 -23.56
C MET A 1 13.57 -10.98 -23.41
N ALA A 2 12.69 -10.21 -24.07
CA ALA A 2 12.67 -8.76 -23.93
C ALA A 2 12.38 -8.39 -22.47
N LYS A 3 13.16 -7.47 -21.89
CA LYS A 3 13.00 -7.05 -20.51
C LYS A 3 11.73 -6.22 -20.39
N ILE A 4 10.64 -6.85 -19.94
CA ILE A 4 9.36 -6.19 -19.66
C ILE A 4 9.62 -4.98 -18.77
N GLN A 5 9.13 -3.82 -19.18
CA GLN A 5 9.32 -2.60 -18.41
C GLN A 5 8.56 -2.72 -17.09
N SER A 6 9.11 -2.16 -16.02
CA SER A 6 8.54 -2.40 -14.69
C SER A 6 7.14 -1.78 -14.44
N TRP A 7 6.57 -1.12 -15.45
CA TRP A 7 5.24 -0.50 -15.47
C TRP A 7 4.32 -1.11 -16.54
N GLU A 8 4.74 -2.17 -17.22
CA GLU A 8 3.87 -2.94 -18.10
C GLU A 8 2.97 -3.85 -17.28
N VAL A 9 1.75 -4.04 -17.79
CA VAL A 9 0.70 -4.85 -17.17
C VAL A 9 0.54 -6.08 -18.04
N SER A 10 0.87 -7.26 -17.49
CA SER A 10 0.69 -8.55 -18.18
C SER A 10 -0.79 -8.82 -18.42
N ASP A 11 -1.09 -9.69 -19.38
CA ASP A 11 -2.48 -10.09 -19.66
C ASP A 11 -3.10 -10.84 -18.48
N SER A 12 -2.33 -11.71 -17.82
CA SER A 12 -2.71 -12.40 -16.58
C SER A 12 -3.06 -11.43 -15.46
N PHE A 13 -2.22 -10.42 -15.19
CA PHE A 13 -2.53 -9.41 -14.19
C PHE A 13 -3.72 -8.53 -14.60
N TRP A 14 -3.86 -8.23 -15.90
CA TRP A 14 -5.01 -7.48 -16.41
C TRP A 14 -6.32 -8.24 -16.22
N ALA A 15 -6.35 -9.56 -16.40
CA ALA A 15 -7.58 -10.36 -16.23
C ALA A 15 -8.17 -10.22 -14.82
N VAL A 16 -7.31 -10.27 -13.79
CA VAL A 16 -7.71 -10.02 -12.39
C VAL A 16 -8.24 -8.58 -12.24
N VAL A 17 -7.48 -7.61 -12.75
CA VAL A 17 -7.84 -6.19 -12.67
C VAL A 17 -9.17 -5.88 -13.33
N GLU A 18 -9.42 -6.43 -14.52
CA GLU A 18 -10.60 -6.14 -15.34
C GLU A 18 -11.90 -6.49 -14.62
N SER A 19 -11.93 -7.63 -13.93
CA SER A 19 -13.10 -8.09 -13.16
C SER A 19 -13.48 -7.12 -12.02
N LEU A 20 -12.52 -6.34 -11.53
CA LEU A 20 -12.72 -5.40 -10.42
C LEU A 20 -13.01 -3.98 -10.90
N VAL A 21 -12.85 -3.68 -12.19
CA VAL A 21 -13.05 -2.33 -12.72
C VAL A 21 -14.50 -1.90 -12.46
N PRO A 22 -14.73 -0.77 -11.74
CA PRO A 22 -16.08 -0.33 -11.45
C PRO A 22 -16.85 -0.04 -12.74
N PRO A 23 -18.11 -0.53 -12.86
CA PRO A 23 -18.90 -0.31 -14.07
C PRO A 23 -19.16 1.18 -14.29
N ALA A 24 -19.19 1.58 -15.55
CA ALA A 24 -19.49 2.96 -15.92
C ALA A 24 -20.96 3.29 -15.60
N LYS A 25 -21.23 3.85 -14.42
CA LYS A 25 -22.56 4.35 -14.06
C LYS A 25 -22.80 5.71 -14.71
N ARG A 26 -23.91 5.84 -15.43
CA ARG A 26 -24.45 7.16 -15.82
C ARG A 26 -25.07 7.80 -14.59
N ASP A 27 -24.85 9.10 -14.45
CA ASP A 27 -25.48 9.90 -13.42
C ASP A 27 -26.95 10.07 -13.76
N GLN A 28 -27.84 9.44 -12.99
CA GLN A 28 -29.28 9.46 -13.25
C GLN A 28 -29.87 10.86 -13.10
N SER A 29 -29.22 11.77 -12.37
CA SER A 29 -29.68 13.15 -12.23
C SER A 29 -29.29 14.05 -13.42
N ARG A 30 -28.55 13.53 -14.40
CA ARG A 30 -28.11 14.27 -15.58
C ARG A 30 -28.85 13.84 -16.83
N VAL A 31 -29.43 14.81 -17.54
CA VAL A 31 -29.99 14.58 -18.87
C VAL A 31 -28.87 14.56 -19.90
N TYR A 32 -28.54 13.37 -20.38
CA TYR A 32 -27.53 13.18 -21.42
C TYR A 32 -28.13 13.40 -22.81
N LYS A 33 -27.95 14.59 -23.39
CA LYS A 33 -28.25 14.83 -24.82
C LYS A 33 -27.08 14.36 -25.68
N ARG A 34 -27.24 13.25 -26.40
CA ARG A 34 -26.27 12.80 -27.42
C ARG A 34 -26.42 13.72 -28.64
N LYS A 35 -25.41 14.56 -28.93
CA LYS A 35 -25.27 15.16 -30.28
C LYS A 35 -24.78 14.06 -31.23
N GLN A 36 -25.38 13.96 -32.41
CA GLN A 36 -24.88 13.08 -33.47
C GLN A 36 -23.44 13.52 -33.85
N GLY A 37 -22.49 12.58 -33.87
CA GLY A 37 -21.05 12.89 -34.02
C GLY A 37 -20.38 13.54 -32.79
N GLY A 38 -21.12 13.77 -31.71
CA GLY A 38 -20.62 14.40 -30.48
C GLY A 38 -20.11 13.38 -29.46
N GLY A 39 -18.88 13.58 -29.00
CA GLY A 39 -18.30 12.86 -27.85
C GLY A 39 -17.12 11.97 -28.23
N ARG A 40 -15.97 12.22 -27.59
CA ARG A 40 -14.78 11.35 -27.70
C ARG A 40 -15.10 10.00 -27.06
N LYS A 41 -14.78 8.90 -27.74
CA LYS A 41 -14.90 7.54 -27.16
C LYS A 41 -14.15 7.50 -25.80
N PRO A 42 -14.72 6.87 -24.77
CA PRO A 42 -14.03 6.70 -23.49
C PRO A 42 -12.67 6.01 -23.68
N ILE A 43 -11.70 6.38 -22.86
CA ILE A 43 -10.40 5.70 -22.83
C ILE A 43 -10.65 4.28 -22.31
N PRO A 44 -10.13 3.21 -22.96
CA PRO A 44 -10.28 1.84 -22.45
C PRO A 44 -9.74 1.69 -21.02
N ALA A 45 -10.39 0.85 -20.21
CA ALA A 45 -10.02 0.64 -18.81
C ALA A 45 -8.57 0.18 -18.65
N ARG A 46 -8.10 -0.73 -19.51
CA ARG A 46 -6.70 -1.19 -19.52
C ARG A 46 -5.71 -0.05 -19.66
N LYS A 47 -5.94 0.83 -20.64
CA LYS A 47 -5.09 1.99 -20.89
C LYS A 47 -5.10 2.98 -19.70
N ILE A 48 -6.23 3.12 -19.03
CA ILE A 48 -6.33 3.92 -17.79
C ILE A 48 -5.47 3.30 -16.69
N PHE A 49 -5.61 1.99 -16.47
CA PHE A 49 -4.87 1.28 -15.44
C PHE A 49 -3.36 1.28 -15.70
N GLU A 50 -2.93 1.00 -16.94
CA GLU A 50 -1.53 1.09 -17.37
C GLU A 50 -0.95 2.49 -17.14
N ALA A 51 -1.72 3.55 -17.41
CA ALA A 51 -1.28 4.92 -17.14
C ALA A 51 -1.10 5.18 -15.63
N ILE A 52 -1.99 4.65 -14.78
CA ILE A 52 -1.89 4.77 -13.32
C ILE A 52 -0.66 4.01 -12.81
N VAL A 53 -0.43 2.78 -13.29
CA VAL A 53 0.77 1.99 -12.97
C VAL A 53 2.03 2.73 -13.44
N PHE A 54 2.02 3.35 -14.62
CA PHE A 54 3.12 4.16 -15.12
C PHE A 54 3.44 5.34 -14.17
N VAL A 55 2.41 6.10 -13.73
CA VAL A 55 2.60 7.18 -12.74
C VAL A 55 3.17 6.63 -11.44
N LEU A 56 2.61 5.54 -10.92
CA LEU A 56 3.05 4.92 -9.67
C LEU A 56 4.53 4.50 -9.71
N ARG A 57 4.96 3.87 -10.81
CA ARG A 57 6.31 3.33 -10.99
C ARG A 57 7.34 4.42 -11.29
N THR A 58 7.03 5.33 -12.21
CA THR A 58 7.98 6.38 -12.65
C THR A 58 8.04 7.56 -11.68
N GLY A 59 6.95 7.81 -10.94
CA GLY A 59 6.82 8.95 -10.06
C GLY A 59 6.55 10.27 -10.79
N CYS A 60 6.24 10.22 -12.09
CA CYS A 60 5.95 11.44 -12.84
C CYS A 60 4.71 12.16 -12.28
N GLN A 61 4.63 13.46 -12.56
CA GLN A 61 3.42 14.22 -12.28
C GLN A 61 2.29 13.72 -13.17
N TRP A 62 1.05 13.78 -12.68
CA TRP A 62 -0.11 13.38 -13.47
C TRP A 62 -0.16 14.09 -14.83
N GLN A 63 0.11 15.40 -14.87
CA GLN A 63 0.12 16.19 -16.12
C GLN A 63 1.32 15.92 -17.04
N ALA A 64 2.34 15.21 -16.56
CA ALA A 64 3.51 14.80 -17.34
C ALA A 64 3.37 13.41 -17.96
N LEU A 65 2.18 12.80 -17.87
CA LEU A 65 1.88 11.55 -18.57
C LEU A 65 2.01 11.74 -20.10
N PRO A 66 2.71 10.84 -20.81
CA PRO A 66 2.82 10.90 -22.27
C PRO A 66 1.45 10.81 -22.95
N LYS A 67 1.02 11.91 -23.56
CA LYS A 67 -0.33 12.05 -24.12
C LYS A 67 -0.53 11.17 -25.34
N GLU A 68 0.54 10.96 -26.09
CA GLU A 68 0.60 10.16 -27.31
C GLU A 68 0.30 8.69 -27.00
N ARG A 69 0.74 8.20 -25.84
CA ARG A 69 0.52 6.81 -25.39
C ARG A 69 -0.81 6.63 -24.66
N PHE A 70 -1.07 7.45 -23.64
CA PHE A 70 -2.16 7.22 -22.68
C PHE A 70 -3.40 8.09 -22.95
N GLY A 71 -3.29 9.14 -23.75
CA GLY A 71 -4.34 10.12 -23.95
C GLY A 71 -4.32 11.24 -22.91
N SER A 72 -5.49 11.84 -22.66
CA SER A 72 -5.59 13.04 -21.81
C SER A 72 -5.22 12.75 -20.35
N PRO A 73 -4.18 13.38 -19.78
CA PRO A 73 -3.77 13.16 -18.40
C PRO A 73 -4.85 13.53 -17.37
N SER A 74 -5.62 14.58 -17.65
CA SER A 74 -6.74 14.99 -16.82
C SER A 74 -7.87 13.95 -16.83
N ALA A 75 -8.10 13.28 -17.97
CA ALA A 75 -9.07 12.18 -18.04
C ALA A 75 -8.58 10.97 -17.22
N ILE A 76 -7.31 10.59 -17.34
CA ILE A 76 -6.69 9.51 -16.55
C ILE A 76 -6.84 9.81 -15.05
N HIS A 77 -6.45 10.99 -14.59
CA HIS A 77 -6.57 11.39 -13.20
C HIS A 77 -8.04 11.41 -12.72
N THR A 78 -8.97 11.83 -13.57
CA THR A 78 -10.40 11.78 -13.25
C THR A 78 -10.88 10.35 -13.03
N HIS A 79 -10.47 9.41 -13.88
CA HIS A 79 -10.80 8.00 -13.71
C HIS A 79 -10.15 7.40 -12.46
N TYR A 80 -8.88 7.71 -12.23
CA TYR A 80 -8.18 7.34 -11.01
C TYR A 80 -8.95 7.76 -9.74
N MET A 81 -9.40 9.01 -9.66
CA MET A 81 -10.20 9.51 -8.54
C MET A 81 -11.55 8.82 -8.42
N ARG A 82 -12.19 8.45 -9.53
CA ARG A 82 -13.46 7.70 -9.52
C ARG A 82 -13.26 6.28 -9.00
N TRP A 83 -12.22 5.59 -9.46
CA TRP A 83 -11.88 4.24 -9.02
C TRP A 83 -11.49 4.22 -7.54
N MET A 84 -10.72 5.22 -7.09
CA MET A 84 -10.43 5.43 -5.67
C MET A 84 -11.71 5.52 -4.85
N LYS A 85 -12.64 6.41 -5.22
CA LYS A 85 -13.92 6.58 -4.52
C LYS A 85 -14.81 5.32 -4.54
N ALA A 86 -14.65 4.48 -5.56
CA ALA A 86 -15.37 3.22 -5.69
C ALA A 86 -14.71 2.05 -4.92
N GLY A 87 -13.59 2.28 -4.22
CA GLY A 87 -12.90 1.22 -3.48
C GLY A 87 -12.09 0.25 -4.36
N PHE A 88 -11.88 0.57 -5.64
CA PHE A 88 -11.21 -0.32 -6.60
C PHE A 88 -9.82 -0.77 -6.13
N PHE A 89 -8.99 0.15 -5.62
CA PHE A 89 -7.60 -0.19 -5.26
C PHE A 89 -7.50 -1.07 -4.02
N VAL A 90 -8.39 -0.91 -3.04
CA VAL A 90 -8.43 -1.80 -1.87
C VAL A 90 -9.00 -3.17 -2.25
N ALA A 91 -9.99 -3.23 -3.14
CA ALA A 91 -10.50 -4.48 -3.69
C ALA A 91 -9.41 -5.24 -4.47
N LEU A 92 -8.62 -4.54 -5.29
CA LEU A 92 -7.50 -5.12 -6.01
C LEU A 92 -6.41 -5.66 -5.08
N TRP A 93 -6.13 -4.96 -3.98
CA TRP A 93 -5.19 -5.46 -2.98
C TRP A 93 -5.72 -6.70 -2.25
N ARG A 94 -7.02 -6.72 -1.86
CA ARG A 94 -7.68 -7.91 -1.31
C ARG A 94 -7.59 -9.10 -2.25
N ALA A 95 -7.88 -8.92 -3.53
CA ALA A 95 -7.75 -9.98 -4.53
C ALA A 95 -6.31 -10.49 -4.64
N GLY A 96 -5.32 -9.58 -4.65
CA GLY A 96 -3.91 -9.97 -4.65
C GLY A 96 -3.48 -10.73 -3.39
N LEU A 97 -4.07 -10.44 -2.23
CA LEU A 97 -3.84 -11.20 -1.00
C LEU A 97 -4.51 -12.56 -1.01
N ALA A 98 -5.74 -12.65 -1.52
CA ALA A 98 -6.46 -13.93 -1.65
C ALA A 98 -5.69 -14.90 -2.55
N GLU A 99 -5.22 -14.42 -3.70
CA GLU A 99 -4.38 -15.23 -4.60
C GLU A 99 -3.07 -15.68 -3.92
N TYR A 100 -2.44 -14.76 -3.19
CA TYR A 100 -1.22 -15.07 -2.47
C TYR A 100 -1.46 -16.10 -1.37
N ASP A 101 -2.59 -16.03 -0.69
CA ASP A 101 -2.98 -17.03 0.30
C ASP A 101 -3.21 -18.40 -0.34
N GLU A 102 -3.90 -18.44 -1.49
CA GLU A 102 -4.16 -19.68 -2.23
C GLU A 102 -2.88 -20.35 -2.76
N MET A 103 -1.98 -19.57 -3.38
CA MET A 103 -0.77 -20.11 -4.00
C MET A 103 0.34 -20.41 -3.00
N GLU A 104 0.46 -19.58 -1.97
CA GLU A 104 1.66 -19.51 -1.15
C GLU A 104 1.36 -19.59 0.35
N GLY A 105 0.13 -19.38 0.79
CA GLY A 105 -0.35 -19.39 2.19
C GLY A 105 0.19 -18.24 3.03
N ILE A 106 -0.64 -17.31 3.48
CA ILE A 106 -0.18 -16.16 4.27
C ILE A 106 0.52 -16.64 5.54
N SER A 107 1.71 -16.08 5.80
CA SER A 107 2.53 -16.48 6.94
C SER A 107 2.02 -15.85 8.23
N TRP A 108 0.95 -16.45 8.78
CA TRP A 108 0.21 -15.96 9.96
C TRP A 108 0.91 -16.17 11.30
N SER A 109 1.90 -17.04 11.41
CA SER A 109 2.59 -17.23 12.69
C SER A 109 3.40 -16.01 13.13
N TRP A 110 3.91 -15.20 12.18
CA TRP A 110 4.76 -14.06 12.48
C TRP A 110 4.40 -12.85 11.62
N GLN A 111 4.07 -11.73 12.25
CA GLN A 111 3.86 -10.45 11.58
C GLN A 111 4.87 -9.42 12.06
N SER A 112 5.08 -8.40 11.25
CA SER A 112 5.91 -7.27 11.62
C SER A 112 5.20 -5.96 11.28
N ILE A 113 5.31 -4.98 12.18
CA ILE A 113 4.70 -3.66 12.04
C ILE A 113 5.76 -2.57 12.18
N ASP A 114 5.74 -1.62 11.25
CA ASP A 114 6.63 -0.46 11.29
C ASP A 114 6.07 0.73 10.50
N GLY A 115 6.45 1.93 10.94
CA GLY A 115 6.08 3.21 10.33
C GLY A 115 7.24 3.89 9.63
N ALA A 116 7.06 4.26 8.37
CA ALA A 116 8.03 5.05 7.62
C ALA A 116 7.57 6.50 7.44
N MET A 117 8.48 7.45 7.70
CA MET A 117 8.24 8.86 7.42
C MET A 117 8.41 9.17 5.92
N VAL A 118 7.41 9.84 5.36
CA VAL A 118 7.36 10.26 3.95
C VAL A 118 7.24 11.78 3.90
N LYS A 119 8.10 12.42 3.11
CA LYS A 119 8.00 13.87 2.85
C LYS A 119 6.70 14.17 2.11
N ALA A 120 5.95 15.16 2.57
CA ALA A 120 4.62 15.45 2.06
C ALA A 120 4.43 16.96 1.79
N PRO A 121 5.18 17.55 0.84
CA PRO A 121 5.27 19.00 0.67
C PRO A 121 3.96 19.66 0.24
N LEU A 122 3.10 18.95 -0.51
CA LEU A 122 1.83 19.49 -1.04
C LEU A 122 0.59 18.93 -0.33
N ALA A 123 0.77 17.97 0.56
CA ALA A 123 -0.33 17.28 1.22
C ALA A 123 -1.06 18.22 2.20
N ARG A 124 -2.40 18.10 2.22
CA ARG A 124 -3.29 18.92 3.03
C ARG A 124 -3.84 18.15 4.23
N GLU A 125 -3.98 16.84 4.09
CA GLU A 125 -4.55 15.93 5.08
C GLU A 125 -3.52 14.90 5.56
N ALA A 126 -3.69 14.36 6.78
CA ALA A 126 -2.77 13.41 7.40
C ALA A 126 -1.30 13.86 7.30
N VAL A 127 -1.04 15.11 7.64
CA VAL A 127 0.29 15.75 7.60
C VAL A 127 0.59 16.46 8.92
N GLY A 128 1.83 16.40 9.34
CA GLY A 128 2.32 17.07 10.55
C GLY A 128 3.73 17.61 10.37
N ARG A 129 4.19 18.42 11.33
CA ARG A 129 5.60 18.78 11.44
C ARG A 129 6.40 17.50 11.64
N ASN A 130 7.44 17.30 10.84
CA ASN A 130 8.29 16.13 10.96
C ASN A 130 9.29 16.30 12.13
N PRO A 131 9.20 15.49 13.20
CA PRO A 131 10.09 15.63 14.35
C PRO A 131 11.57 15.38 14.00
N THR A 132 11.85 14.54 13.00
CA THR A 132 13.23 14.21 12.59
C THR A 132 13.92 15.31 11.79
N ASP A 133 13.20 16.34 11.35
CA ASP A 133 13.78 17.53 10.72
C ASP A 133 13.52 18.83 11.49
N ARG A 134 13.21 18.72 12.79
CA ARG A 134 12.83 19.84 13.67
C ARG A 134 11.57 20.58 13.20
N GLY A 135 10.67 19.88 12.53
CA GLY A 135 9.40 20.41 12.05
C GLY A 135 9.52 21.34 10.85
N LYS A 136 10.66 21.35 10.16
CA LYS A 136 10.92 22.20 9.00
C LYS A 136 10.15 21.75 7.76
N LYS A 137 9.83 20.46 7.64
CA LYS A 137 9.05 19.94 6.51
C LYS A 137 7.77 19.26 6.99
N ARG A 138 6.72 19.39 6.18
CA ARG A 138 5.48 18.64 6.36
C ARG A 138 5.73 17.20 5.93
N GLY A 139 5.31 16.27 6.78
CA GLY A 139 5.48 14.84 6.56
C GLY A 139 4.24 14.06 6.95
N THR A 140 4.19 12.85 6.44
CA THR A 140 3.19 11.83 6.73
C THR A 140 3.95 10.58 7.19
N LYS A 141 3.37 9.79 8.08
CA LYS A 141 3.84 8.44 8.40
C LYS A 141 2.97 7.43 7.66
N ARG A 142 3.61 6.51 6.95
CA ARG A 142 2.96 5.32 6.39
C ARG A 142 3.31 4.14 7.28
N HIS A 143 2.32 3.66 8.01
CA HIS A 143 2.41 2.47 8.83
C HIS A 143 1.95 1.28 8.01
N ILE A 144 2.72 0.19 8.06
CA ILE A 144 2.35 -1.07 7.41
C ILE A 144 2.51 -2.21 8.40
N MET A 145 1.59 -3.16 8.35
CA MET A 145 1.76 -4.49 8.94
C MET A 145 1.90 -5.50 7.82
N VAL A 146 2.82 -6.44 7.98
CA VAL A 146 3.17 -7.42 6.96
C VAL A 146 3.19 -8.82 7.54
N ASP A 147 2.97 -9.82 6.70
CA ASP A 147 3.14 -11.23 7.05
C ASP A 147 4.62 -11.60 7.23
N GLY A 148 4.88 -12.86 7.61
CA GLY A 148 6.24 -13.37 7.83
C GLY A 148 7.16 -13.34 6.60
N ARG A 149 6.61 -13.09 5.41
CA ARG A 149 7.33 -13.00 4.13
C ARG A 149 7.33 -11.58 3.54
N GLY A 150 6.77 -10.61 4.25
CA GLY A 150 6.77 -9.18 3.93
C GLY A 150 5.59 -8.70 3.09
N VAL A 151 4.59 -9.55 2.83
CA VAL A 151 3.39 -9.12 2.09
C VAL A 151 2.55 -8.20 2.96
N PRO A 152 2.16 -6.99 2.48
CA PRO A 152 1.37 -6.05 3.29
C PRO A 152 -0.04 -6.58 3.57
N LEU A 153 -0.42 -6.56 4.84
CA LEU A 153 -1.74 -6.97 5.36
C LEU A 153 -2.62 -5.77 5.73
N SER A 154 -2.01 -4.68 6.21
CA SER A 154 -2.69 -3.42 6.52
C SER A 154 -1.79 -2.23 6.20
N ILE A 155 -2.40 -1.08 5.88
CA ILE A 155 -1.70 0.18 5.58
C ILE A 155 -2.50 1.35 6.18
N VAL A 156 -1.85 2.14 7.03
CA VAL A 156 -2.44 3.33 7.64
C VAL A 156 -1.54 4.54 7.38
N VAL A 157 -2.16 5.68 7.08
CA VAL A 157 -1.46 6.92 6.75
C VAL A 157 -1.86 8.02 7.72
N THR A 158 -0.90 8.51 8.50
CA THR A 158 -1.14 9.54 9.53
C THR A 158 -0.18 10.71 9.45
N GLY A 159 -0.48 11.81 10.16
CA GLY A 159 0.43 12.96 10.23
C GLY A 159 1.74 12.59 10.93
N ALA A 160 2.86 13.18 10.50
CA ALA A 160 4.19 12.87 11.06
C ALA A 160 4.36 13.14 12.56
N ASN A 161 3.49 13.95 13.15
CA ASN A 161 3.47 14.29 14.56
C ASN A 161 2.63 13.32 15.43
N ARG A 162 1.98 12.32 14.84
CA ARG A 162 1.23 11.31 15.62
C ARG A 162 2.19 10.34 16.31
N HIS A 163 1.87 10.00 17.55
CA HIS A 163 2.60 9.02 18.36
C HIS A 163 2.33 7.60 17.87
N ASP A 164 3.38 6.81 17.70
CA ASP A 164 3.31 5.51 17.03
C ASP A 164 2.44 4.50 17.81
N VAL A 165 2.48 4.50 19.15
CA VAL A 165 1.63 3.62 20.00
C VAL A 165 0.14 3.74 19.67
N SER A 166 -0.37 4.97 19.51
CA SER A 166 -1.80 5.19 19.16
C SER A 166 -2.17 4.70 17.75
N GLN A 167 -1.18 4.41 16.92
CA GLN A 167 -1.37 3.93 15.55
C GLN A 167 -1.27 2.41 15.45
N LEU A 168 -0.73 1.75 16.49
CA LEU A 168 -0.57 0.30 16.52
C LEU A 168 -1.92 -0.40 16.38
N GLU A 169 -2.88 -0.06 17.24
CA GLU A 169 -4.24 -0.63 17.21
C GLU A 169 -4.92 -0.38 15.87
N LEU A 170 -4.84 0.85 15.36
CA LEU A 170 -5.42 1.22 14.08
C LEU A 170 -4.85 0.37 12.93
N VAL A 171 -3.54 0.14 12.91
CA VAL A 171 -2.92 -0.68 11.86
C VAL A 171 -3.33 -2.15 11.99
N MET A 172 -3.53 -2.65 13.20
CA MET A 172 -3.99 -4.03 13.42
C MET A 172 -5.47 -4.20 13.03
N ASP A 173 -6.30 -3.17 13.22
CA ASP A 173 -7.72 -3.18 12.86
C ASP A 173 -7.96 -3.00 11.36
N GLU A 174 -7.02 -2.39 10.65
CA GLU A 174 -7.09 -2.17 9.20
C GLU A 174 -6.51 -3.34 8.38
N ILE A 175 -6.36 -4.53 8.98
CA ILE A 175 -6.04 -5.75 8.23
C ILE A 175 -7.21 -6.03 7.28
N ILE A 176 -6.91 -6.11 5.98
CA ILE A 176 -7.95 -6.10 4.95
C ILE A 176 -8.51 -7.49 4.60
N ILE A 177 -8.04 -8.53 5.28
CA ILE A 177 -8.42 -9.94 5.10
C ILE A 177 -8.65 -10.60 6.47
N GLU A 178 -9.38 -11.71 6.49
CA GLU A 178 -9.68 -12.43 7.72
C GLU A 178 -8.43 -13.11 8.28
N ARG A 179 -8.30 -13.09 9.61
CA ARG A 179 -7.20 -13.73 10.34
C ARG A 179 -7.64 -15.12 10.79
N PRO A 180 -6.77 -16.14 10.74
CA PRO A 180 -7.07 -17.44 11.32
C PRO A 180 -7.03 -17.37 12.85
N ASP A 181 -8.01 -17.99 13.51
CA ASP A 181 -8.09 -18.08 14.97
C ASP A 181 -7.31 -19.28 15.55
N ASP A 182 -6.98 -20.27 14.72
CA ASP A 182 -6.33 -21.53 15.09
C ASP A 182 -4.79 -21.47 15.04
N VAL A 183 -4.23 -20.34 14.62
CA VAL A 183 -2.79 -20.13 14.52
C VAL A 183 -2.33 -19.19 15.64
N GLU A 184 -1.33 -19.61 16.41
CA GLU A 184 -0.64 -18.71 17.34
C GLU A 184 0.10 -17.62 16.55
N GLN A 185 -0.26 -16.35 16.79
CA GLN A 185 0.28 -15.21 16.03
C GLN A 185 1.21 -14.35 16.89
N HIS A 186 2.43 -14.12 16.39
CA HIS A 186 3.43 -13.27 17.03
C HIS A 186 3.59 -11.94 16.29
N LEU A 187 3.63 -10.83 17.03
CA LEU A 187 3.83 -9.50 16.44
C LEU A 187 5.18 -8.89 16.84
N CYS A 188 6.04 -8.66 15.84
CA CYS A 188 7.26 -7.87 16.00
C CYS A 188 6.99 -6.39 15.73
N ALA A 189 7.30 -5.52 16.70
CA ALA A 189 7.22 -4.07 16.54
C ALA A 189 8.53 -3.38 16.95
N ASP A 190 8.77 -2.16 16.45
CA ASP A 190 9.95 -1.38 16.81
C ASP A 190 9.94 -0.90 18.28
N LYS A 191 11.08 -0.48 18.80
CA LYS A 191 11.24 0.11 20.13
C LYS A 191 10.31 1.31 20.36
N GLY A 192 9.91 2.04 19.31
CA GLY A 192 8.91 3.11 19.43
C GLY A 192 7.58 2.66 20.08
N TYR A 193 7.33 1.36 20.11
CA TYR A 193 6.17 0.72 20.73
C TYR A 193 6.47 0.10 22.10
N THR A 194 7.54 0.50 22.80
CA THR A 194 7.82 -0.01 24.15
C THR A 194 6.84 0.53 25.19
N GLY A 195 6.34 -0.35 26.06
CA GLY A 195 5.53 -0.01 27.23
C GLY A 195 4.33 -0.95 27.40
N GLU A 196 3.78 -1.00 28.61
CA GLU A 196 2.59 -1.82 28.91
C GLU A 196 1.37 -1.48 28.04
N PRO A 197 1.06 -0.21 27.71
CA PRO A 197 -0.10 0.08 26.86
C PRO A 197 0.00 -0.56 25.47
N ALA A 198 1.19 -0.52 24.85
CA ALA A 198 1.41 -1.14 23.55
C ALA A 198 1.35 -2.68 23.64
N GLN A 199 1.97 -3.28 24.65
CA GLN A 199 1.90 -4.73 24.84
C GLN A 199 0.46 -5.20 25.14
N ALA A 200 -0.29 -4.45 25.94
CA ALA A 200 -1.69 -4.73 26.24
C ALA A 200 -2.56 -4.65 24.97
N ALA A 201 -2.36 -3.63 24.13
CA ALA A 201 -3.01 -3.51 22.83
C ALA A 201 -2.71 -4.72 21.92
N ILE A 202 -1.45 -5.16 21.86
CA ILE A 202 -1.06 -6.34 21.06
C ILE A 202 -1.76 -7.60 21.58
N ARG A 203 -1.73 -7.84 22.89
CA ARG A 203 -2.41 -8.98 23.54
C ARG A 203 -3.92 -8.94 23.34
N ALA A 204 -4.55 -7.76 23.45
CA ALA A 204 -5.99 -7.58 23.26
C ALA A 204 -6.46 -7.93 21.84
N LYS A 205 -5.57 -7.88 20.84
CA LYS A 205 -5.84 -8.31 19.47
C LYS A 205 -5.42 -9.75 19.19
N GLY A 206 -5.10 -10.54 20.22
CA GLY A 206 -4.77 -11.96 20.12
C GLY A 206 -3.34 -12.24 19.64
N TYR A 207 -2.41 -11.30 19.80
CA TYR A 207 -1.00 -11.50 19.44
C TYR A 207 -0.11 -11.68 20.67
N ILE A 208 0.96 -12.45 20.48
CA ILE A 208 2.08 -12.50 21.42
C ILE A 208 3.06 -11.38 21.07
N PRO A 209 3.30 -10.40 21.96
CA PRO A 209 4.13 -9.24 21.68
C PRO A 209 5.63 -9.60 21.68
N HIS A 210 6.32 -9.22 20.60
CA HIS A 210 7.78 -9.28 20.48
C HIS A 210 8.35 -7.88 20.23
N VAL A 211 8.27 -7.02 21.25
CA VAL A 211 8.82 -5.66 21.24
C VAL A 211 10.16 -5.67 21.97
N LYS A 212 11.23 -5.99 21.26
CA LYS A 212 12.58 -6.15 21.86
C LYS A 212 13.40 -4.88 21.77
N GLN A 213 14.24 -4.64 22.77
CA GLN A 213 15.23 -3.57 22.69
C GLN A 213 16.37 -3.94 21.74
N ARG A 214 16.94 -2.95 21.06
CA ARG A 214 18.09 -3.14 20.14
C ARG A 214 19.27 -3.89 20.80
N GLY A 215 19.51 -3.68 22.09
CA GLY A 215 20.57 -4.37 22.83
C GLY A 215 20.29 -5.85 23.07
N GLU A 216 19.04 -6.20 23.38
CA GLU A 216 18.58 -7.59 23.56
C GLU A 216 18.69 -8.36 22.25
N GLU A 217 18.25 -7.76 21.14
CA GLU A 217 18.33 -8.37 19.81
C GLU A 217 19.79 -8.65 19.39
N ILE A 218 20.73 -7.74 19.70
CA ILE A 218 22.17 -7.95 19.45
C ILE A 218 22.73 -9.09 20.32
N ARG A 219 22.30 -9.17 21.59
CA ARG A 219 22.73 -10.24 22.50
C ARG A 219 22.21 -11.60 22.02
N GLU A 220 20.94 -11.68 21.64
CA GLU A 220 20.31 -12.91 21.12
C GLU A 220 20.97 -13.37 19.82
N LYS A 221 21.27 -12.46 18.88
CA LYS A 221 22.04 -12.80 17.67
C LYS A 221 23.42 -13.39 17.97
N LYS A 222 24.04 -13.01 19.10
CA LYS A 222 25.34 -13.55 19.53
C LYS A 222 25.23 -14.84 20.34
N THR A 223 24.11 -15.06 21.03
CA THR A 223 23.96 -16.14 22.03
C THR A 223 23.11 -17.30 21.55
N ILE A 224 22.21 -17.09 20.59
CA ILE A 224 21.31 -18.09 20.05
C ILE A 224 21.75 -18.41 18.60
N PRO A 225 22.41 -19.56 18.36
CA PRO A 225 22.77 -19.98 17.00
C PRO A 225 21.54 -20.02 16.08
N GLY A 226 21.63 -19.36 14.93
CA GLY A 226 20.55 -19.33 13.94
C GLY A 226 19.44 -18.31 14.21
N TYR A 227 19.52 -17.50 15.27
CA TYR A 227 18.53 -16.46 15.55
C TYR A 227 18.46 -15.42 14.43
N LYS A 228 17.30 -15.33 13.79
CA LYS A 228 16.95 -14.25 12.87
C LYS A 228 15.88 -13.40 13.53
N ALA A 229 16.24 -12.17 13.88
CA ALA A 229 15.24 -11.16 14.18
C ALA A 229 14.24 -11.09 13.02
N ARG A 230 12.94 -10.93 13.29
CA ARG A 230 11.92 -10.92 12.23
C ARG A 230 11.45 -9.52 11.82
N ARG A 231 11.82 -8.50 12.62
CA ARG A 231 11.52 -7.08 12.36
C ARG A 231 12.06 -6.58 11.00
N TRP A 232 13.17 -7.11 10.48
CA TRP A 232 13.70 -6.65 9.18
C TRP A 232 12.74 -6.94 8.01
N VAL A 233 11.78 -7.86 8.17
CA VAL A 233 10.82 -8.21 7.11
C VAL A 233 9.98 -6.98 6.72
N VAL A 234 9.50 -6.21 7.69
CA VAL A 234 8.74 -4.98 7.40
C VAL A 234 9.61 -3.85 6.83
N GLU A 235 10.89 -3.78 7.23
CA GLU A 235 11.87 -2.86 6.63
C GLU A 235 12.09 -3.17 5.14
N VAL A 236 12.13 -4.46 4.77
CA VAL A 236 12.20 -4.90 3.37
C VAL A 236 10.94 -4.53 2.61
N SER A 237 9.75 -4.69 3.21
CA SER A 237 8.50 -4.27 2.59
C SER A 237 8.49 -2.76 2.32
N HIS A 238 8.96 -1.93 3.26
CA HIS A 238 9.16 -0.49 3.01
C HIS A 238 10.11 -0.23 1.84
N SER A 239 11.19 -1.02 1.71
CA SER A 239 12.10 -0.95 0.55
C SER A 239 11.40 -1.32 -0.76
N TRP A 240 10.46 -2.27 -0.77
CA TRP A 240 9.63 -2.55 -1.95
C TRP A 240 8.70 -1.39 -2.30
N PHE A 241 8.07 -0.75 -1.31
CA PHE A 241 7.29 0.48 -1.53
C PHE A 241 8.15 1.60 -2.13
N ASN A 242 9.42 1.71 -1.73
CA ASN A 242 10.36 2.71 -2.27
C ASN A 242 10.68 2.50 -3.76
N ARG A 243 10.47 1.30 -4.31
CA ARG A 243 10.59 1.03 -5.76
C ARG A 243 9.45 1.64 -6.58
N PHE A 244 8.38 2.10 -5.95
CA PHE A 244 7.31 2.87 -6.58
C PHE A 244 7.60 4.35 -6.36
N ARG A 245 8.28 4.98 -7.32
CA ARG A 245 8.86 6.33 -7.15
C ARG A 245 7.82 7.37 -6.74
N LYS A 246 6.55 7.20 -7.12
CA LYS A 246 5.43 8.07 -6.74
C LYS A 246 5.18 8.11 -5.23
N LEU A 247 5.62 7.10 -4.49
CA LEU A 247 5.40 6.96 -3.05
C LEU A 247 6.56 7.46 -2.19
N LEU A 248 7.73 7.73 -2.78
CA LEU A 248 8.92 8.24 -2.07
C LEU A 248 8.69 9.64 -1.47
N VAL A 249 7.95 10.47 -2.20
CA VAL A 249 7.51 11.80 -1.76
C VAL A 249 6.02 11.91 -2.06
N ARG A 250 5.22 12.16 -1.04
CA ARG A 250 3.78 12.33 -1.17
C ARG A 250 3.49 13.71 -1.76
N TYR A 251 3.21 13.75 -3.06
CA TYR A 251 2.66 14.93 -3.74
C TYR A 251 1.13 14.95 -3.78
N GLU A 252 0.49 13.82 -3.48
CA GLU A 252 -0.96 13.71 -3.41
C GLU A 252 -1.51 14.56 -2.27
N LYS A 253 -2.47 15.43 -2.60
CA LYS A 253 -3.01 16.43 -1.66
C LYS A 253 -3.93 15.82 -0.61
N LEU A 254 -4.74 14.85 -1.04
CA LEU A 254 -5.74 14.16 -0.23
C LEU A 254 -5.16 12.85 0.31
N THR A 255 -5.64 12.39 1.47
CA THR A 255 -5.18 11.14 2.08
C THR A 255 -5.65 9.92 1.30
N ASP A 256 -6.91 9.89 0.89
CA ASP A 256 -7.47 8.77 0.13
C ASP A 256 -6.75 8.56 -1.20
N SER A 257 -6.34 9.65 -1.87
CA SER A 257 -5.54 9.55 -3.09
C SER A 257 -4.18 8.92 -2.80
N TYR A 258 -3.50 9.34 -1.73
CA TYR A 258 -2.22 8.72 -1.41
C TYR A 258 -2.38 7.23 -1.01
N LEU A 259 -3.42 6.92 -0.22
CA LEU A 259 -3.73 5.55 0.19
C LEU A 259 -4.05 4.64 -1.00
N ALA A 260 -4.85 5.11 -1.97
CA ALA A 260 -5.13 4.35 -3.18
C ALA A 260 -3.86 3.94 -3.96
N LEU A 261 -2.87 4.84 -4.07
CA LEU A 261 -1.57 4.49 -4.65
C LEU A 261 -0.79 3.48 -3.79
N CYS A 262 -0.91 3.56 -2.46
CA CYS A 262 -0.31 2.58 -1.56
C CYS A 262 -0.99 1.20 -1.70
N HIS A 263 -2.32 1.14 -1.78
CA HIS A 263 -3.06 -0.10 -2.02
C HIS A 263 -2.70 -0.71 -3.37
N LEU A 264 -2.55 0.10 -4.43
CA LEU A 264 -2.08 -0.40 -5.72
C LEU A 264 -0.66 -0.98 -5.64
N ALA A 265 0.25 -0.32 -4.91
CA ALA A 265 1.59 -0.86 -4.70
C ALA A 265 1.56 -2.18 -3.89
N ALA A 266 0.70 -2.27 -2.87
CA ALA A 266 0.50 -3.46 -2.07
C ALA A 266 -0.06 -4.63 -2.89
N ALA A 267 -1.05 -4.37 -3.74
CA ALA A 267 -1.60 -5.35 -4.69
C ALA A 267 -0.49 -5.89 -5.61
N ILE A 268 0.31 -5.00 -6.22
CA ILE A 268 1.43 -5.41 -7.10
C ILE A 268 2.49 -6.21 -6.32
N ILE A 269 2.74 -5.89 -5.05
CA ILE A 269 3.65 -6.66 -4.19
C ILE A 269 3.09 -8.06 -3.94
N ALA A 270 1.82 -8.17 -3.56
CA ALA A 270 1.15 -9.44 -3.30
C ALA A 270 1.11 -10.32 -4.56
N SER A 271 0.68 -9.78 -5.70
CA SER A 271 0.66 -10.52 -6.98
C SER A 271 2.06 -10.96 -7.44
N ARG A 272 3.12 -10.19 -7.16
CA ARG A 272 4.51 -10.63 -7.43
C ARG A 272 4.94 -11.78 -6.54
N LYS A 273 4.46 -11.81 -5.30
CA LYS A 273 4.76 -12.84 -4.32
C LYS A 273 4.00 -14.13 -4.60
N ALA A 274 2.82 -14.03 -5.23
CA ALA A 274 2.07 -15.15 -5.80
C ALA A 274 2.64 -15.65 -7.15
N GLY A 275 3.57 -14.93 -7.78
CA GLY A 275 4.17 -15.32 -9.07
C GLY A 275 3.43 -14.80 -10.33
N LEU A 276 2.27 -14.17 -10.19
CA LEU A 276 1.41 -13.70 -11.31
C LEU A 276 2.03 -12.67 -12.28
N ILE A 277 3.10 -11.98 -11.88
CA ILE A 277 3.68 -10.89 -12.69
C ILE A 277 4.93 -11.34 -13.46
N TYR A 278 5.40 -12.57 -13.22
CA TYR A 278 6.56 -13.15 -13.90
C TYR A 278 6.11 -14.24 -14.88
N GLU A 279 5.46 -13.82 -15.96
CA GLU A 279 5.35 -14.60 -17.22
C GLU A 279 6.30 -14.01 -18.27
#